data_AF-A0A7Y6ZQT6-F1
#
_entry.id   AF-A0A7Y6ZQT6-F1
#
_cell.length_a   1.000
_cell.length_b   1.000
_cell.length_c   1.000
_cell.angle_alpha   90.00
_cell.angle_beta   90.00
_cell.angle_gamma   90.00
#
_symmetry.space_group_name_H-M   'P 1'
#
loop_
_entity.id
_entity.type
_entity.pdbx_description
1 polymer ?
#
loop_
_entity_poly.entity_id
_entity_poly.type
_entity_poly.pdbx_seq_one_letter_code
_entity_poly.pdbx_strand_id
1 'polypeptide(L)'
;MTNIFLYYNFGAFFKDESGAFNHHEICFSELNAKHFLVFEKNNDVYNLYVSKFSSKKAIGKEKPEIVELLVKEYNKSLPEHRIILRRYFE
;
A
#
# COMPACT_ATOMS: atom_id res chain seq x y z
N MET A 1 10.54 11.05 -1.17
CA MET A 1 10.36 9.61 -0.87
C MET A 1 10.44 8.71 -2.12
N THR A 2 10.89 9.24 -3.26
CA THR A 2 10.69 8.68 -4.62
C THR A 2 11.35 7.32 -4.89
N ASN A 3 12.44 6.97 -4.19
CA ASN A 3 13.26 5.82 -4.56
C ASN A 3 12.63 4.46 -4.15
N ILE A 4 11.90 4.40 -3.03
CA ILE A 4 11.35 3.12 -2.55
C ILE A 4 10.12 2.67 -3.33
N PHE A 5 9.26 3.62 -3.71
CA PHE A 5 8.06 3.32 -4.50
C PHE A 5 8.43 2.81 -5.89
N LEU A 6 9.42 3.42 -6.53
CA LEU A 6 9.94 2.94 -7.82
C LEU A 6 10.57 1.55 -7.70
N TYR A 7 11.38 1.32 -6.67
CA TYR A 7 12.06 0.03 -6.47
C TYR A 7 11.07 -1.15 -6.32
N TYR A 8 9.93 -0.91 -5.66
CA TYR A 8 8.90 -1.92 -5.41
C TYR A 8 7.68 -1.81 -6.36
N ASN A 9 7.82 -1.15 -7.51
CA ASN A 9 6.77 -1.01 -8.54
C ASN A 9 5.43 -0.43 -8.02
N PHE A 10 5.48 0.50 -7.08
CA PHE A 10 4.29 1.25 -6.68
C PHE A 10 3.91 2.26 -7.76
N GLY A 11 2.60 2.34 -8.03
CA GLY A 11 2.04 3.32 -8.94
C GLY A 11 2.06 4.76 -8.39
N ALA A 12 1.51 5.68 -9.19
CA ALA A 12 1.22 7.04 -8.72
C ALA A 12 0.15 7.01 -7.62
N PHE A 13 0.20 8.02 -6.75
CA PHE A 13 -0.85 8.22 -5.75
C PHE A 13 -2.14 8.71 -6.41
N PHE A 14 -3.27 8.19 -5.94
CA PHE A 14 -4.62 8.60 -6.34
C PHE A 14 -5.55 8.54 -5.13
N LYS A 15 -6.69 9.23 -5.19
CA LYS A 15 -7.66 9.28 -4.09
C LYS A 15 -8.32 7.91 -3.88
N ASP A 16 -8.40 7.46 -2.62
CA ASP A 16 -9.26 6.35 -2.24
C ASP A 16 -10.73 6.79 -2.16
N GLU A 17 -11.58 6.21 -2.99
CA GLU A 17 -13.03 6.37 -2.96
C GLU A 17 -13.74 5.20 -2.26
N SER A 18 -13.03 4.12 -1.93
CA SER A 18 -13.61 2.96 -1.23
C SER A 18 -13.88 3.21 0.26
N GLY A 19 -13.19 4.20 0.83
CA GLY A 19 -13.19 4.51 2.26
C GLY A 19 -12.40 3.52 3.12
N ALA A 20 -11.73 2.53 2.52
CA ALA A 20 -10.93 1.54 3.24
C ALA A 20 -9.66 2.13 3.86
N PHE A 21 -9.14 3.22 3.28
CA PHE A 21 -7.93 3.92 3.71
C PHE A 21 -8.26 5.36 4.10
N ASN A 22 -9.36 5.56 4.82
CA ASN A 22 -9.85 6.85 5.31
C ASN A 22 -10.08 7.91 4.21
N HIS A 23 -10.31 7.49 2.97
CA HIS A 23 -10.35 8.37 1.80
C HIS A 23 -9.05 9.17 1.60
N HIS A 24 -7.91 8.70 2.08
CA HIS A 24 -6.62 9.33 1.82
C HIS A 24 -6.12 9.02 0.41
N GLU A 25 -5.01 9.64 0.00
CA GLU A 25 -4.34 9.22 -1.22
C GLU A 25 -3.71 7.84 -1.00
N ILE A 26 -3.82 6.96 -1.97
CA ILE A 26 -3.21 5.64 -1.94
C ILE A 26 -2.38 5.40 -3.20
N CYS A 27 -1.35 4.58 -3.07
CA CYS A 27 -0.72 3.91 -4.21
C CYS A 27 -0.56 2.43 -3.87
N PHE A 28 -0.41 1.59 -4.88
CA PHE A 28 -0.31 0.15 -4.66
C PHE A 28 0.72 -0.52 -5.55
N SER A 29 1.16 -1.69 -5.11
CA SER A 29 1.98 -2.63 -5.86
C SER A 29 1.31 -4.01 -5.81
N GLU A 30 1.45 -4.75 -6.90
CA GLU A 30 0.80 -6.04 -7.11
C GLU A 30 1.72 -7.17 -6.65
N LEU A 31 1.25 -7.97 -5.68
CA LEU A 31 1.98 -9.16 -5.22
C LEU A 31 1.58 -10.39 -6.05
N ASN A 32 0.28 -10.50 -6.35
CA ASN A 32 -0.30 -11.48 -7.26
C ASN A 32 -1.69 -10.99 -7.71
N ALA A 33 -2.42 -11.82 -8.47
CA ALA A 33 -3.71 -11.47 -9.05
C ALA A 33 -4.78 -10.96 -8.05
N LYS A 34 -4.65 -11.29 -6.76
CA LYS A 34 -5.63 -10.90 -5.72
C LYS A 34 -5.02 -10.14 -4.55
N HIS A 35 -3.70 -10.17 -4.34
CA HIS A 35 -3.04 -9.55 -3.20
C HIS A 35 -2.20 -8.35 -3.63
N PHE A 36 -2.30 -7.28 -2.85
CA PHE A 36 -1.70 -6.00 -3.14
C PHE A 36 -1.14 -5.38 -1.87
N LEU A 37 0.05 -4.79 -1.99
CA LEU A 37 0.53 -3.86 -0.99
C LEU A 37 -0.01 -2.48 -1.31
N VAL A 38 -0.51 -1.78 -0.29
CA VAL A 38 -1.09 -0.45 -0.44
C VAL A 38 -0.40 0.49 0.53
N PHE A 39 0.12 1.59 0.00
CA PHE A 39 0.52 2.72 0.81
C PHE A 39 -0.60 3.73 0.87
N GLU A 40 -1.07 4.03 2.08
CA GLU A 40 -1.92 5.18 2.38
C GLU A 40 -1.01 6.36 2.71
N LYS A 41 -1.28 7.52 2.12
CA LYS A 41 -0.59 8.77 2.39
C LYS A 41 -1.55 9.75 3.05
N ASN A 42 -1.27 10.06 4.31
CA ASN A 42 -1.92 11.12 5.07
C ASN A 42 -0.89 12.24 5.32
N ASN A 43 -0.96 13.30 4.51
CA ASN A 43 0.06 14.35 4.47
C ASN A 43 1.47 13.76 4.16
N ASP A 44 2.41 13.85 5.10
CA ASP A 44 3.76 13.30 5.00
C ASP A 44 3.94 11.96 5.74
N VAL A 45 2.83 11.39 6.24
CA VAL A 45 2.81 10.11 6.95
C VAL A 45 2.30 9.02 6.00
N TYR A 46 3.00 7.89 5.98
CA TYR A 46 2.68 6.77 5.10
C TYR A 46 2.36 5.53 5.93
N ASN A 47 1.25 4.86 5.68
CA ASN A 47 0.94 3.57 6.30
C ASN A 47 1.00 2.48 5.24
N LEU A 48 1.61 1.34 5.56
CA LEU A 48 1.70 0.19 4.67
C LEU A 48 0.69 -0.87 5.08
N TYR A 49 -0.09 -1.32 4.10
CA TYR A 49 -1.08 -2.38 4.25
C TYR A 49 -0.78 -3.52 3.29
N VAL A 50 -1.19 -4.73 3.69
CA VAL A 50 -1.47 -5.82 2.74
C VAL A 50 -2.99 -5.94 2.60
N SER A 51 -3.43 -6.15 1.38
CA SER A 51 -4.85 -6.18 1.07
C SER A 51 -5.16 -7.23 0.01
N LYS A 52 -6.39 -7.75 0.06
CA LYS A 52 -6.94 -8.66 -0.93
C LYS A 52 -8.12 -8.01 -1.62
N PHE A 53 -8.12 -8.02 -2.93
CA PHE A 53 -9.22 -7.53 -3.75
C PHE A 53 -9.67 -8.59 -4.76
N SER A 54 -10.91 -8.46 -5.22
CA SER A 54 -11.46 -9.28 -6.30
C SER A 54 -10.67 -9.10 -7.60
N SER A 55 -10.19 -7.87 -7.85
CA SER A 55 -9.31 -7.52 -8.96
C SER A 55 -8.57 -6.20 -8.70
N LYS A 56 -7.50 -5.95 -9.44
CA LYS A 56 -6.76 -4.67 -9.46
C LYS A 56 -7.65 -3.43 -9.70
N LYS A 57 -8.73 -3.57 -10.47
CA LYS A 57 -9.63 -2.46 -10.80
C LYS A 57 -10.49 -1.98 -9.62
N ALA A 58 -10.63 -2.83 -8.60
CA ALA A 58 -11.40 -2.54 -7.40
C ALA A 58 -10.63 -1.67 -6.39
N ILE A 59 -9.30 -1.62 -6.49
CA ILE A 59 -8.44 -0.89 -5.55
C ILE A 59 -8.78 0.60 -5.59
N GLY A 60 -9.13 1.14 -4.43
CA GLY A 60 -9.53 2.54 -4.27
C GLY A 60 -10.94 2.87 -4.73
N LYS A 61 -11.75 1.88 -5.13
CA LYS A 61 -13.16 2.07 -5.52
C LYS A 61 -14.12 1.24 -4.68
N GLU A 62 -13.74 -0.01 -4.40
CA GLU A 62 -14.49 -0.95 -3.58
C GLU A 62 -13.69 -1.30 -2.34
N LYS A 63 -14.37 -1.74 -1.28
CA LYS A 63 -13.67 -2.19 -0.07
C LYS A 63 -12.93 -3.51 -0.36
N PRO A 64 -11.71 -3.68 0.19
CA PRO A 64 -10.99 -4.95 0.07
C PRO A 64 -11.74 -6.08 0.77
N GLU A 65 -11.54 -7.30 0.28
CA GLU A 65 -12.00 -8.53 0.95
C GLU A 65 -11.26 -8.73 2.29
N ILE A 66 -9.97 -8.38 2.32
CA ILE A 66 -9.09 -8.46 3.48
C ILE A 66 -8.18 -7.23 3.48
N VAL A 67 -7.99 -6.60 4.63
CA VAL A 67 -7.00 -5.53 4.81
C VAL A 67 -6.34 -5.68 6.17
N GLU A 68 -5.01 -5.60 6.19
CA GLU A 68 -4.20 -5.66 7.39
C GLU A 68 -3.13 -4.58 7.35
N LEU A 69 -2.99 -3.84 8.46
CA LEU A 69 -1.94 -2.84 8.63
C LEU A 69 -0.62 -3.54 8.97
N LEU A 70 0.37 -3.42 8.09
CA LEU A 70 1.69 -4.00 8.30
C LEU A 70 2.61 -3.06 9.06
N VAL A 71 2.61 -1.78 8.68
CA VAL A 71 3.50 -0.77 9.25
C VAL A 71 2.75 0.56 9.33
N LYS A 72 2.61 1.08 10.54
CA LYS A 72 2.14 2.45 10.77
C LYS A 72 3.32 3.42 10.64
N GLU A 73 3.09 4.59 10.05
CA GLU A 73 4.10 5.66 9.92
C GLU A 73 5.43 5.15 9.33
N TYR A 74 5.33 4.48 8.19
CA TYR A 74 6.42 3.88 7.46
C TYR A 74 7.61 4.83 7.30
N ASN A 75 8.67 4.54 8.04
CA ASN A 75 9.95 5.22 7.94
C ASN A 75 10.99 4.36 7.21
N LYS A 76 11.36 4.78 5.99
CA LYS A 76 12.37 4.10 5.16
C LYS A 76 13.75 4.00 5.82
N SER A 77 14.06 4.84 6.80
CA SER A 77 15.35 4.83 7.51
C SER A 77 15.42 3.69 8.53
N LEU A 78 14.27 3.18 9.00
CA LEU A 78 14.20 2.07 9.93
C LEU A 78 14.39 0.73 9.20
N PRO A 79 15.40 -0.08 9.55
CA PRO A 79 15.63 -1.39 8.93
C PRO A 79 14.42 -2.33 9.04
N GLU A 80 13.75 -2.36 10.19
CA GLU A 80 12.59 -3.22 10.45
C GLU A 80 11.47 -2.98 9.42
N HIS A 81 11.19 -1.72 9.11
CA HIS A 81 10.18 -1.34 8.13
C HIS A 81 10.56 -1.80 6.71
N ARG A 82 11.85 -1.70 6.36
CA ARG A 82 12.36 -2.19 5.07
C ARG A 82 12.30 -3.72 4.98
N ILE A 83 12.58 -4.42 6.08
CA ILE A 83 12.51 -5.89 6.14
C ILE A 83 11.07 -6.36 5.94
N ILE A 84 10.09 -5.73 6.60
CA ILE A 84 8.68 -6.09 6.43
C ILE A 84 8.28 -5.94 4.96
N LEU A 85 8.55 -4.79 4.34
CA LEU A 85 8.24 -4.57 2.93
C LEU A 85 8.91 -5.59 2.02
N ARG A 86 10.19 -5.88 2.24
CA ARG A 86 10.98 -6.80 1.44
C ARG A 86 10.44 -8.24 1.47
N ARG A 87 9.93 -8.71 2.61
CA ARG A 87 9.37 -10.07 2.77
C ARG A 87 8.19 -10.39 1.85
N TYR A 88 7.53 -9.38 1.28
CA TYR A 88 6.42 -9.59 0.35
C TYR A 88 6.86 -9.65 -1.11
N PHE A 89 8.13 -9.33 -1.41
CA PHE A 89 8.71 -9.38 -2.76
C PHE A 89 9.79 -10.46 -2.93
N GLU A 90 10.08 -11.23 -1.88
CA GLU A 90 10.92 -12.43 -1.90
C GLU A 90 10.06 -13.68 -2.08
#